data_AF-A0A227J4Z8-F1
#
_entry.id   AF-A0A227J4Z8-F1
#
_cell.length_a   1.000
_cell.length_b   1.000
_cell.length_c   1.000
_cell.angle_alpha   90.00
_cell.angle_beta   90.00
_cell.angle_gamma   90.00
#
_symmetry.space_group_name_H-M   'P 1'
#
loop_
_entity.id
_entity.type
_entity.pdbx_description
1 polymer ?
#
loop_
_entity_poly.entity_id
_entity_poly.type
_entity_poly.pdbx_seq_one_letter_code
_entity_poly.pdbx_strand_id
1 'polypeptide(L)'
;PANISLLHHVNAALRAHVLFERNVDYIVNDDGEVVIVDEHTGRTMPGRRWSEGLHQAVEAKEGVKIQNENQTLASITFQNYFRLYEKLSGMTGTADTEAFEFQSIYGLETVVIPTNK
;
A
#
# COMPACT_ATOMS: atom_id res chain seq x y z
N PRO A 1 -18.65 -19.86 2.80
CA PRO A 1 -18.26 -18.43 2.70
C PRO A 1 -18.70 -17.54 3.88
N ALA A 2 -19.74 -17.89 4.65
CA ALA A 2 -20.27 -17.02 5.71
C ALA A 2 -19.31 -16.72 6.89
N ASN A 3 -18.38 -17.63 7.21
CA ASN A 3 -17.55 -17.53 8.41
C ASN A 3 -16.10 -17.10 8.14
N ILE A 4 -15.75 -16.73 6.89
CA ILE A 4 -14.36 -16.41 6.52
C ILE A 4 -13.89 -15.13 7.22
N SER A 5 -14.75 -14.09 7.26
CA SER A 5 -14.47 -12.85 7.97
C SER A 5 -14.34 -13.07 9.49
N LEU A 6 -15.24 -13.86 10.09
CA LEU A 6 -15.15 -14.21 11.51
C LEU A 6 -13.86 -14.96 11.83
N LEU A 7 -13.48 -15.95 11.01
CA LEU A 7 -12.24 -16.70 11.18
C LEU A 7 -11.02 -15.77 11.09
N HIS A 8 -11.01 -14.83 10.14
CA HIS A 8 -9.96 -13.83 10.00
C HIS A 8 -9.83 -12.97 11.26
N HIS A 9 -10.95 -12.44 11.79
CA HIS A 9 -10.95 -11.65 13.01
C HIS A 9 -10.48 -12.44 14.24
N VAL A 10 -10.92 -13.70 14.39
CA VAL A 10 -10.48 -14.57 15.50
C VAL A 10 -8.99 -14.83 15.42
N ASN A 11 -8.46 -15.08 14.22
CA ASN A 11 -7.03 -15.33 14.02
C ASN A 11 -6.20 -14.05 14.32
N ALA A 12 -6.63 -12.89 13.80
CA ALA A 12 -5.97 -11.61 14.08
C ALA A 12 -5.96 -11.29 15.59
N ALA A 13 -7.09 -11.49 16.28
CA ALA A 13 -7.18 -11.32 17.73
C ALA A 13 -6.25 -12.28 18.48
N LEU A 14 -6.25 -13.56 18.15
CA LEU A 14 -5.38 -14.54 18.79
C LEU A 14 -3.91 -14.19 18.61
N ARG A 15 -3.50 -13.81 17.40
CA ARG A 15 -2.14 -13.35 17.12
C ARG A 15 -1.79 -12.11 17.93
N ALA A 16 -2.65 -11.10 17.97
CA ALA A 16 -2.44 -9.89 18.76
C ALA A 16 -2.25 -10.20 20.26
N HIS A 17 -2.97 -11.19 20.80
CA HIS A 17 -2.87 -11.57 22.21
C HIS A 17 -1.65 -12.44 22.54
N VAL A 18 -1.26 -13.35 21.64
CA VAL A 18 -0.26 -14.40 21.94
C VAL A 18 1.11 -14.12 21.36
N LEU A 19 1.19 -13.44 20.21
CA LEU A 19 2.45 -13.24 19.47
C LEU A 19 2.99 -11.81 19.55
N PHE A 20 2.19 -10.86 20.01
CA PHE A 20 2.58 -9.45 20.09
C PHE A 20 2.50 -8.97 21.53
N GLU A 21 3.62 -8.49 22.04
CA GLU A 21 3.78 -8.04 23.42
C GLU A 21 4.05 -6.52 23.49
N ARG A 22 3.36 -5.87 24.42
CA ARG A 22 3.53 -4.45 24.69
C ARG A 22 4.91 -4.20 25.31
N ASN A 23 5.58 -3.15 24.85
CA ASN A 23 6.96 -2.77 25.17
C ASN A 23 8.03 -3.71 24.57
N VAL A 24 7.65 -4.63 23.69
CA VAL A 24 8.57 -5.45 22.90
C VAL A 24 8.32 -5.19 21.41
N ASP A 25 7.14 -5.57 20.92
CA ASP A 25 6.80 -5.44 19.49
C ASP A 25 6.13 -4.10 19.16
N TYR A 26 5.53 -3.46 20.16
CA TYR A 26 4.89 -2.16 20.05
C TYR A 26 4.82 -1.44 21.39
N ILE A 27 4.59 -0.13 21.33
CA ILE A 27 4.24 0.69 22.49
C ILE A 27 2.87 1.34 22.28
N VAL A 28 2.24 1.74 23.37
CA VAL A 28 1.08 2.64 23.34
C VAL A 28 1.59 4.00 23.82
N ASN A 29 1.53 5.01 22.96
CA ASN A 29 1.99 6.36 23.31
C ASN A 29 0.98 7.08 24.23
N ASP A 30 1.35 8.27 24.71
CA ASP A 30 0.51 9.07 25.61
C ASP A 30 -0.81 9.52 24.96
N ASP A 31 -0.86 9.57 23.63
CA ASP A 31 -2.07 9.88 22.85
C ASP A 31 -2.98 8.65 22.64
N GLY A 32 -2.57 7.48 23.13
CA GLY A 32 -3.33 6.24 23.03
C GLY A 32 -3.22 5.54 21.67
N GLU A 33 -2.17 5.80 20.90
CA GLU A 33 -1.90 5.16 19.61
C GLU A 33 -0.90 4.00 19.76
N VAL A 34 -1.16 2.92 19.02
CA VAL A 34 -0.25 1.79 18.91
C VAL A 34 0.86 2.12 17.92
N VAL A 35 2.11 2.14 18.39
CA VAL A 35 3.29 2.42 17.56
C VAL A 35 4.18 1.18 17.54
N ILE A 36 4.46 0.68 16.34
CA ILE A 36 5.27 -0.52 16.13
C ILE A 36 6.73 -0.23 16.51
N VAL A 37 7.37 -1.18 17.17
CA VAL A 37 8.82 -1.17 17.43
C VAL A 37 9.50 -2.05 16.40
N ASP A 38 10.56 -1.53 15.78
CA ASP A 38 11.37 -2.30 14.84
C ASP A 38 12.20 -3.35 15.58
N GLU A 39 12.03 -4.62 15.23
CA GLU A 39 12.68 -5.76 15.91
C GLU A 39 14.21 -5.72 15.84
N HIS A 40 14.79 -5.12 14.79
CA HIS A 40 16.24 -5.11 14.59
C HIS A 40 16.91 -3.93 15.29
N THR A 41 16.23 -2.79 15.35
CA THR A 41 16.81 -1.52 15.80
C THR A 41 16.23 -1.01 17.12
N GLY A 42 15.10 -1.55 17.57
CA GLY A 42 14.35 -1.08 18.73
C GLY A 42 13.73 0.31 18.55
N ARG A 43 13.76 0.87 17.34
CA ARG A 43 13.21 2.20 17.05
C ARG A 43 11.71 2.13 16.84
N THR A 44 11.01 3.18 17.27
CA THR A 44 9.58 3.34 16.98
C THR A 44 9.38 3.68 15.50
N MET A 45 8.36 3.09 14.89
CA MET A 45 7.97 3.29 13.49
C MET A 45 6.61 4.00 13.42
N PRO A 46 6.55 5.32 13.69
CA PRO A 46 5.30 6.07 13.64
C PRO A 46 4.69 6.04 12.24
N GLY A 47 3.36 5.94 12.17
CA GLY A 47 2.60 5.87 10.92
C GLY A 47 2.60 4.50 10.24
N ARG A 48 3.44 3.56 10.66
CA ARG A 48 3.41 2.17 10.15
C ARG A 48 2.33 1.38 10.88
N ARG A 49 1.53 0.62 10.11
CA ARG A 49 0.51 -0.30 10.63
C ARG A 49 0.80 -1.72 10.16
N TRP A 50 0.38 -2.72 10.94
CA TRP A 50 0.40 -4.11 10.49
C TRP A 50 -0.83 -4.39 9.63
N SER A 51 -0.64 -5.19 8.58
CA SER A 51 -1.69 -5.59 7.64
C SER A 51 -2.63 -6.66 8.21
N GLU A 52 -3.63 -7.07 7.41
CA GLU A 52 -4.54 -8.19 7.72
C GLU A 52 -5.32 -8.00 9.02
N GLY A 53 -5.73 -6.75 9.33
CA GLY A 53 -6.53 -6.43 10.50
C GLY A 53 -5.80 -6.58 11.84
N LEU A 54 -4.52 -6.95 11.84
CA LEU A 54 -3.74 -7.21 13.05
C LEU A 54 -3.57 -5.94 13.89
N HIS A 55 -3.37 -4.79 13.24
CA HIS A 55 -3.17 -3.55 13.97
C HIS A 55 -4.44 -3.12 14.72
N GLN A 56 -5.60 -3.26 14.10
CA GLN A 56 -6.90 -3.04 14.74
C GLN A 56 -7.14 -4.05 15.87
N ALA A 57 -6.68 -5.29 15.72
CA ALA A 57 -6.76 -6.29 16.78
C ALA A 57 -5.89 -5.94 18.00
N VAL A 58 -4.70 -5.37 17.78
CA VAL A 58 -3.84 -4.85 18.87
C VAL A 58 -4.44 -3.60 19.50
N GLU A 59 -4.98 -2.68 18.70
CA GLU A 59 -5.71 -1.50 19.20
C GLU A 59 -6.89 -1.94 20.10
N ALA A 60 -7.66 -2.95 19.67
CA ALA A 60 -8.75 -3.52 20.44
C ALA A 60 -8.27 -4.22 21.73
N LYS A 61 -7.16 -4.98 21.66
CA LYS A 61 -6.54 -5.64 22.82
C LYS A 61 -6.13 -4.63 23.89
N GLU A 62 -5.55 -3.50 23.50
CA GLU A 62 -5.10 -2.45 24.42
C GLU A 62 -6.23 -1.49 24.85
N GLY A 63 -7.45 -1.68 24.32
CA GLY A 63 -8.61 -0.84 24.64
C GLY A 63 -8.50 0.59 24.12
N VAL A 64 -7.67 0.82 23.10
CA VAL A 64 -7.50 2.14 22.50
C VAL A 64 -8.46 2.35 21.33
N LYS A 65 -8.55 3.60 20.83
CA LYS A 65 -9.41 3.93 19.71
C LYS A 65 -8.92 3.22 18.44
N ILE A 66 -9.76 2.34 17.90
CA ILE A 66 -9.48 1.66 16.63
C ILE A 66 -9.55 2.70 15.50
N GLN A 67 -8.49 2.78 14.72
CA GLN A 67 -8.43 3.68 13.56
C GLN A 67 -8.94 2.97 12.31
N ASN A 68 -9.69 3.71 11.49
CA ASN A 68 -10.14 3.19 10.20
C ASN A 68 -8.95 3.06 9.26
N GLU A 69 -8.82 1.89 8.62
CA GLU A 69 -7.83 1.67 7.59
C GLU A 69 -8.49 1.78 6.22
N ASN A 70 -7.87 2.56 5.34
CA ASN A 70 -8.25 2.57 3.93
C ASN A 70 -7.63 1.33 3.26
N GLN A 71 -8.46 0.41 2.81
CA GLN A 71 -8.00 -0.77 2.09
C GLN A 71 -7.87 -0.46 0.59
N THR A 72 -6.67 -0.61 0.04
CA THR A 72 -6.49 -0.62 -1.42
C THR A 72 -6.96 -1.96 -1.99
N LEU A 73 -8.15 -1.97 -2.61
CA LEU A 73 -8.75 -3.20 -3.17
C LEU A 73 -8.09 -3.65 -4.47
N ALA A 74 -7.66 -2.69 -5.29
CA ALA A 74 -6.99 -2.94 -6.55
C ALA A 74 -5.99 -1.84 -6.80
N SER A 75 -4.87 -2.20 -7.43
CA SER A 75 -3.89 -1.24 -7.92
C SER A 75 -3.29 -1.73 -9.22
N ILE A 76 -2.97 -0.79 -10.10
CA ILE A 76 -2.21 -1.03 -11.31
C ILE A 76 -1.42 0.24 -11.62
N THR A 77 -0.21 0.09 -12.14
CA THR A 77 0.56 1.24 -12.62
C THR A 77 0.05 1.66 -14.01
N PHE A 78 0.18 2.93 -14.37
CA PHE A 78 -0.21 3.36 -15.72
C PHE A 78 0.53 2.59 -16.81
N GLN A 79 1.81 2.28 -16.59
CA GLN A 79 2.63 1.48 -17.49
C GLN A 79 1.97 0.13 -17.78
N ASN A 80 1.59 -0.60 -16.74
CA ASN A 80 0.97 -1.92 -16.89
C ASN A 80 -0.46 -1.82 -17.42
N TYR A 81 -1.22 -0.79 -17.03
CA TYR A 81 -2.58 -0.59 -17.49
C TYR A 81 -2.65 -0.33 -19.00
N PHE A 82 -1.82 0.57 -19.53
CA PHE A 82 -1.82 0.88 -20.96
C PHE A 82 -1.27 -0.27 -21.83
N ARG A 83 -0.41 -1.12 -21.28
CA ARG A 83 0.07 -2.34 -21.96
C ARG A 83 -1.01 -3.40 -22.21
N LEU A 84 -2.18 -3.27 -21.57
CA LEU A 84 -3.30 -4.19 -21.80
C LEU A 84 -4.05 -3.91 -23.11
N TYR A 85 -3.88 -2.74 -23.71
CA TYR A 85 -4.58 -2.37 -24.94
C TYR A 85 -3.93 -3.08 -26.14
N GLU A 86 -4.76 -3.70 -26.99
CA GLU A 86 -4.29 -4.33 -28.24
C GLU A 86 -3.60 -3.32 -29.17
N LYS A 87 -4.07 -2.07 -29.15
CA LYS A 87 -3.47 -0.95 -29.88
C LYS A 87 -3.39 0.27 -28.97
N LEU A 88 -2.17 0.79 -28.82
CA LEU A 88 -1.89 2.00 -28.04
C LEU A 88 -1.27 3.07 -28.96
N SER A 89 -1.65 4.32 -28.76
CA SER A 89 -1.10 5.49 -29.46
C SER A 89 -1.27 6.73 -28.59
N GLY A 90 -0.41 7.73 -28.76
CA GLY A 90 -0.47 8.99 -28.04
C GLY A 90 -0.08 10.18 -28.90
N MET A 91 -0.41 11.38 -28.44
CA MET A 91 0.00 12.64 -29.07
C MET A 91 0.32 13.68 -28.00
N THR A 92 1.41 14.41 -28.18
CA THR A 92 1.79 15.56 -27.36
C THR A 92 2.84 16.39 -28.10
N GLY A 93 3.00 17.66 -27.73
CA GLY A 93 4.01 18.56 -28.31
C GLY A 93 5.42 18.36 -27.75
N THR A 94 5.60 17.52 -26.74
CA THR A 94 6.86 17.39 -25.98
C THR A 94 7.32 15.93 -25.84
N ALA A 95 6.94 15.04 -26.77
CA ALA A 95 7.28 13.61 -26.68
C ALA A 95 8.74 13.30 -27.05
N ASP A 96 9.38 14.16 -27.86
CA ASP A 96 10.68 13.88 -28.47
C ASP A 96 11.78 13.65 -27.43
N THR A 97 11.75 14.38 -26.31
CA THR A 97 12.74 14.22 -25.24
C THR A 97 12.61 12.88 -24.51
N GLU A 98 11.39 12.31 -24.46
CA GLU A 98 11.08 11.06 -23.76
C GLU A 98 10.86 9.88 -24.72
N ALA A 99 11.26 10.01 -25.99
CA ALA A 99 11.03 8.99 -27.01
C ALA A 99 11.61 7.61 -26.62
N PHE A 100 12.75 7.60 -25.94
CA PHE A 100 13.36 6.36 -25.44
C PHE A 100 12.50 5.68 -24.36
N GLU A 101 11.87 6.45 -23.47
CA GLU A 101 10.99 5.92 -22.45
C GLU A 101 9.70 5.35 -23.08
N PHE A 102 9.10 6.08 -24.03
CA PHE A 102 7.93 5.60 -24.76
C PHE A 102 8.19 4.28 -25.51
N GLN A 103 9.35 4.16 -26.15
CA GLN A 103 9.71 2.93 -26.86
C GLN A 103 9.99 1.77 -25.89
N SER A 104 10.78 2.00 -24.85
CA SER A 104 11.18 0.94 -23.91
C SER A 104 10.03 0.42 -23.04
N ILE A 105 9.13 1.31 -22.62
CA ILE A 105 7.99 0.94 -21.76
C ILE A 105 6.79 0.51 -22.60
N TYR A 106 6.43 1.25 -23.66
CA TYR A 106 5.17 1.03 -24.37
C TYR A 106 5.33 0.50 -25.79
N GLY A 107 6.56 0.40 -26.32
CA GLY A 107 6.78 0.04 -27.73
C GLY A 107 6.28 1.11 -28.71
N LEU A 108 6.20 2.36 -28.25
CA LEU A 108 5.71 3.49 -29.04
C LEU A 108 6.87 4.32 -29.59
N GLU A 109 6.98 4.36 -30.91
CA GLU A 109 7.86 5.30 -31.61
C GLU A 109 7.27 6.70 -31.58
N THR A 110 8.12 7.69 -31.33
CA THR A 110 7.73 9.11 -31.36
C THR A 110 8.01 9.69 -32.73
N VAL A 111 7.01 10.32 -33.33
CA VAL A 111 7.13 10.98 -34.64
C VAL A 111 6.87 12.47 -34.46
N VAL A 112 7.85 13.31 -34.81
CA VAL A 112 7.73 14.77 -34.76
C VAL A 112 6.97 15.25 -36.01
N ILE A 113 5.77 15.78 -35.80
CA ILE A 113 4.94 16.33 -36.88
C ILE A 113 5.30 17.81 -37.08
N PRO A 114 5.59 18.27 -38.32
CA PRO A 114 5.86 19.67 -38.60
C PRO A 114 4.71 20.60 -38.19
N THR A 115 5.04 21.81 -37.75
CA THR A 115 4.02 22.83 -37.47
C THR A 115 3.37 23.31 -38.76
N ASN A 116 2.11 23.74 -38.65
CA ASN A 116 1.36 24.28 -39.79
C ASN A 116 1.90 25.63 -40.31
N LYS A 117 2.56 26.40 -39.44
CA LYS A 117 3.16 27.71 -39.75
C LYS A 117 4.52 27.83 -39.07
#